data_AF-A0A662DYQ4-F1
#
_entry.id   AF-A0A662DYQ4-F1
#
_cell.length_a   1.000
_cell.length_b   1.000
_cell.length_c   1.000
_cell.angle_alpha   90.00
_cell.angle_beta   90.00
_cell.angle_gamma   90.00
#
_symmetry.space_group_name_H-M   'P 1'
#
loop_
_entity.id
_entity.type
_entity.pdbx_description
1 polymer ?
#
loop_
_entity_poly.entity_id
_entity_poly.type
_entity_poly.pdbx_seq_one_letter_code
_entity_poly.pdbx_strand_id
1 'polypeptide(L)'
;MDHQTLVGALMDPGFYAHPVNGVQYLQTHISSVFLTGEYAYKLKKPVDFGFLDFTTPEKRRINCEAEVELNRRLAPAVYLRVAPICLVDGKPVLDGPGDAIDSLVVMRQMDNDRL
;
A
#
# COMPACT_ATOMS: atom_id res chain seq x y z
N MET A 1 13.06 2.63 -6.66
CA MET A 1 12.23 2.19 -7.80
C MET A 1 11.08 3.17 -7.96
N ASP A 2 10.59 3.42 -9.18
CA ASP A 2 9.51 4.41 -9.37
C ASP A 2 8.11 3.83 -9.05
N HIS A 3 7.14 4.73 -8.92
CA HIS A 3 5.75 4.38 -8.57
C HIS A 3 5.09 3.46 -9.59
N GLN A 4 5.33 3.67 -10.88
CA GLN A 4 4.69 2.90 -11.95
C GLN A 4 5.17 1.44 -11.96
N THR A 5 6.45 1.22 -11.68
CA THR A 5 7.03 -0.12 -11.54
C THR A 5 6.42 -0.86 -10.34
N LEU A 6 6.25 -0.16 -9.21
CA LEU A 6 5.58 -0.73 -8.03
C LEU A 6 4.11 -1.04 -8.28
N VAL A 7 3.40 -0.17 -9.00
CA VAL A 7 2.02 -0.45 -9.44
C VAL A 7 1.99 -1.72 -10.28
N GLY A 8 2.93 -1.90 -11.21
CA GLY A 8 3.05 -3.12 -12.02
C GLY A 8 3.22 -4.38 -11.16
N ALA A 9 4.10 -4.33 -10.16
CA ALA A 9 4.30 -5.45 -9.24
C ALA A 9 3.04 -5.75 -8.41
N LEU A 10 2.35 -4.73 -7.90
CA LEU A 10 1.14 -4.88 -7.09
C LEU A 10 -0.08 -5.37 -7.88
N MET A 11 -0.05 -5.28 -9.21
CA MET A 11 -1.10 -5.85 -10.08
C MET A 11 -0.96 -7.36 -10.27
N ASP A 12 0.19 -7.95 -9.95
CA ASP A 12 0.41 -9.39 -10.03
C ASP A 12 -0.19 -10.10 -8.81
N PRO A 13 -1.16 -11.02 -8.97
CA PRO A 13 -1.66 -11.84 -7.87
C PRO A 13 -0.56 -12.59 -7.11
N GLY A 14 0.54 -12.96 -7.77
CA GLY A 14 1.70 -13.63 -7.16
C GLY A 14 2.54 -12.75 -6.24
N PHE A 15 2.28 -11.43 -6.18
CA PHE A 15 2.95 -10.51 -5.26
C PHE A 15 2.52 -10.70 -3.80
N TYR A 16 1.32 -11.24 -3.58
CA TYR A 16 0.70 -11.36 -2.27
C TYR A 16 0.90 -12.76 -1.68
N ALA A 17 1.12 -12.83 -0.36
CA ALA A 17 1.33 -14.10 0.35
C ALA A 17 0.04 -14.90 0.60
N HIS A 18 -1.12 -14.36 0.22
CA HIS A 18 -2.43 -15.00 0.34
C HIS A 18 -3.01 -15.25 -1.06
N PRO A 19 -3.99 -16.16 -1.21
CA PRO A 19 -4.66 -16.37 -2.49
C PRO A 19 -5.29 -15.08 -3.02
N VAL A 20 -5.03 -14.75 -4.29
CA VAL A 20 -5.61 -13.62 -5.01
C VAL A 20 -6.05 -14.10 -6.39
N ASN A 21 -7.33 -13.97 -6.71
CA ASN A 21 -7.86 -14.37 -8.02
C ASN A 21 -7.80 -13.25 -9.06
N GLY A 22 -7.63 -12.02 -8.61
CA GLY A 22 -7.51 -10.83 -9.44
C GLY A 22 -7.29 -9.59 -8.58
N VAL A 23 -6.69 -8.57 -9.18
CA VAL A 23 -6.43 -7.29 -8.51
C VAL A 23 -7.24 -6.20 -9.20
N GLN A 24 -8.16 -5.57 -8.48
CA GLN A 24 -8.82 -4.36 -8.96
C GLN A 24 -8.00 -3.14 -8.53
N TYR A 25 -7.68 -2.30 -9.51
CA TYR A 25 -6.90 -1.09 -9.31
C TYR A 25 -7.78 0.15 -9.24
N LEU A 26 -7.66 0.90 -8.15
CA LEU A 26 -8.33 2.17 -7.93
C LEU A 26 -7.31 3.28 -7.70
N GLN A 27 -7.64 4.49 -8.15
CA GLN A 27 -6.77 5.63 -8.00
C GLN A 27 -7.49 6.79 -7.33
N THR A 28 -6.77 7.45 -6.43
CA THR A 28 -7.13 8.77 -5.90
C THR A 28 -6.07 9.78 -6.31
N HIS A 29 -6.24 11.04 -5.89
CA HIS A 29 -5.24 12.08 -6.12
C HIS A 29 -3.86 11.74 -5.53
N ILE A 30 -3.82 11.14 -4.34
CA ILE A 30 -2.57 10.90 -3.58
C ILE A 30 -2.19 9.43 -3.43
N SER A 31 -3.02 8.49 -3.92
CA SER A 31 -2.78 7.06 -3.68
C SER A 31 -3.27 6.17 -4.80
N SER A 32 -2.62 5.01 -4.90
CA SER A 32 -2.97 3.84 -5.68
C SER A 32 -3.49 2.77 -4.71
N VAL A 33 -4.68 2.22 -4.96
CA VAL A 33 -5.31 1.22 -4.09
C VAL A 33 -5.54 -0.07 -4.89
N PHE A 34 -5.18 -1.20 -4.29
CA PHE A 34 -5.24 -2.53 -4.89
C PHE A 34 -6.17 -3.39 -4.04
N LEU A 35 -7.28 -3.82 -4.64
CA LEU A 35 -8.27 -4.67 -4.02
C LEU A 35 -8.02 -6.12 -4.44
N THR A 36 -7.81 -6.99 -3.46
CA THR A 36 -7.36 -8.39 -3.67
C THR A 36 -8.40 -9.42 -3.23
N GLY A 37 -9.62 -8.97 -2.91
CA GLY A 37 -10.73 -9.78 -2.40
C GLY A 37 -10.80 -9.73 -0.88
N GLU A 38 -9.76 -10.21 -0.19
CA GLU A 38 -9.72 -10.25 1.27
C GLU A 38 -9.10 -8.98 1.89
N TYR A 39 -8.09 -8.42 1.22
CA TYR A 39 -7.33 -7.27 1.68
C TYR A 39 -7.32 -6.16 0.63
N ALA A 40 -7.16 -4.93 1.11
CA ALA A 40 -6.90 -3.77 0.30
C ALA A 40 -5.53 -3.19 0.66
N TYR A 41 -4.72 -2.89 -0.36
CA TYR A 41 -3.38 -2.34 -0.20
C TYR A 41 -3.34 -0.93 -0.76
N LYS A 42 -2.80 0.02 -0.01
CA LYS A 42 -2.69 1.42 -0.46
C LYS A 42 -1.24 1.83 -0.54
N LEU A 43 -0.82 2.21 -1.74
CA LEU A 43 0.48 2.81 -2.05
C LEU A 43 0.32 4.33 -2.23
N LYS A 44 1.13 5.12 -1.54
CA LYS A 44 1.12 6.59 -1.67
C LYS A 44 1.87 7.01 -2.94
N LYS A 45 1.31 7.95 -3.70
CA LYS A 45 1.95 8.50 -4.90
C LYS A 45 3.10 9.45 -4.51
N PRO A 46 4.20 9.51 -5.28
CA PRO A 46 5.32 10.40 -5.01
C PRO A 46 5.01 11.84 -5.45
N VAL A 47 4.16 12.53 -4.70
CA VAL A 47 3.68 13.88 -5.02
C VAL A 47 4.05 14.87 -3.92
N ASP A 48 4.15 16.15 -4.29
CA ASP A 48 4.25 17.27 -3.36
C ASP A 48 3.18 18.32 -3.72
N PHE A 49 2.30 18.62 -2.79
CA PHE A 49 1.26 19.65 -2.92
C PHE A 49 1.51 20.87 -2.02
N GLY A 50 2.70 20.99 -1.43
CA GLY A 50 3.08 22.07 -0.51
C GLY A 50 2.56 21.91 0.92
N PHE A 51 1.37 21.31 1.09
CA PHE A 51 0.83 20.90 2.40
C PHE A 51 0.97 19.39 2.66
N LEU A 52 1.40 18.64 1.66
CA LEU A 52 1.56 17.19 1.70
C LEU A 52 2.75 16.80 0.83
N ASP A 53 3.75 16.18 1.44
CA ASP A 53 4.98 15.78 0.75
C ASP A 53 5.23 14.28 0.91
N PHE A 54 5.06 13.57 -0.20
CA PHE A 54 5.29 12.14 -0.35
C PHE A 54 6.45 11.84 -1.30
N THR A 55 7.36 12.80 -1.53
CA THR A 55 8.43 12.67 -2.54
C THR A 55 9.42 11.56 -2.23
N THR A 56 9.63 11.21 -0.96
CA THR A 56 10.59 10.18 -0.54
C THR A 56 9.89 8.96 0.07
N PRO A 57 10.48 7.75 -0.04
CA PRO A 57 9.95 6.55 0.62
C PRO A 57 9.75 6.73 2.13
N GLU A 58 10.69 7.40 2.82
CA GLU A 58 10.60 7.62 4.26
C GLU A 58 9.40 8.51 4.64
N LYS A 59 9.15 9.59 3.89
CA LYS A 59 7.95 10.43 4.10
C LYS A 59 6.67 9.65 3.89
N ARG A 60 6.63 8.77 2.88
CA ARG A 60 5.49 7.87 2.63
C ARG A 60 5.30 6.87 3.77
N ARG A 61 6.37 6.27 4.28
CA ARG A 61 6.34 5.34 5.43
C ARG A 61 5.75 6.00 6.67
N ILE A 62 6.27 7.18 7.05
CA ILE A 62 5.75 7.95 8.20
C ILE A 62 4.26 8.26 8.02
N ASN A 63 3.83 8.64 6.80
CA ASN A 63 2.41 8.88 6.54
C ASN A 63 1.56 7.61 6.63
N CYS A 64 2.05 6.46 6.12
CA CYS A 64 1.38 5.17 6.24
C CYS A 64 1.20 4.78 7.71
N GLU A 65 2.23 4.99 8.54
CA GLU A 65 2.18 4.71 9.98
C GLU A 65 1.15 5.59 10.69
N ALA A 66 1.19 6.90 10.43
CA ALA A 66 0.21 7.84 10.97
C ALA A 66 -1.22 7.50 10.52
N GLU A 67 -1.41 7.12 9.24
CA GLU A 67 -2.72 6.72 8.72
C GLU A 67 -3.27 5.50 9.46
N VAL A 68 -2.45 4.47 9.64
CA VAL A 68 -2.85 3.25 10.37
C VAL A 68 -3.16 3.59 11.82
N GLU A 69 -2.30 4.34 12.51
CA GLU A 69 -2.49 4.68 13.91
C GLU A 69 -3.77 5.49 14.14
N LEU A 70 -4.00 6.52 13.32
CA LEU A 70 -5.16 7.40 13.45
C LEU A 70 -6.46 6.65 13.12
N ASN A 71 -6.50 5.94 11.99
CA ASN A 71 -7.74 5.30 11.54
C ASN A 71 -8.09 4.05 12.33
N ARG A 72 -7.10 3.35 12.92
CA ARG A 72 -7.37 2.22 13.82
C ARG A 72 -8.18 2.61 15.04
N ARG A 73 -8.12 3.87 15.49
CA ARG A 73 -8.95 4.38 16.60
C ARG A 73 -10.44 4.35 16.25
N LEU A 74 -10.77 4.49 14.97
CA LEU A 74 -12.15 4.50 14.47
C LEU A 74 -12.58 3.15 13.89
N ALA A 75 -11.67 2.46 13.20
CA ALA A 75 -11.94 1.23 12.47
C ALA A 75 -10.81 0.20 12.65
N PRO A 76 -10.65 -0.37 13.86
CA PRO A 76 -9.49 -1.22 14.16
C PRO A 76 -9.46 -2.53 13.38
N ALA A 77 -10.63 -3.05 12.98
CA ALA A 77 -10.74 -4.24 12.14
C ALA A 77 -10.44 -3.96 10.66
N VAL A 78 -10.41 -2.69 10.25
CA VAL A 78 -10.16 -2.29 8.86
C VAL A 78 -8.69 -1.94 8.66
N TYR A 79 -8.06 -1.18 9.55
CA TYR A 79 -6.67 -0.72 9.39
C TYR A 79 -5.67 -1.63 10.12
N LEU A 80 -5.06 -2.55 9.36
CA LEU A 80 -4.38 -3.72 9.91
C LEU A 80 -2.90 -3.48 10.24
N ARG A 81 -2.14 -2.85 9.35
CA ARG A 81 -0.71 -2.53 9.56
C ARG A 81 -0.13 -1.73 8.40
N VAL A 82 1.12 -1.31 8.55
CA VAL A 82 2.00 -0.94 7.45
C VAL A 82 2.79 -2.16 7.02
N ALA A 83 2.98 -2.35 5.71
CA ALA A 83 3.81 -3.40 5.13
C ALA A 83 4.93 -2.80 4.28
N PRO A 84 6.20 -3.12 4.54
CA PRO A 84 7.29 -2.68 3.68
C PRO A 84 7.27 -3.42 2.34
N ILE A 85 7.65 -2.71 1.28
CA ILE A 85 8.08 -3.31 0.02
C ILE A 85 9.59 -3.24 -0.01
N CYS A 86 10.25 -4.38 -0.08
CA CYS A 86 11.71 -4.49 -0.13
C CYS A 86 12.16 -4.90 -1.53
N LEU A 87 13.44 -4.70 -1.83
CA LEU A 87 14.04 -5.12 -3.10
C LEU A 87 14.89 -6.38 -2.88
N VAL A 88 14.45 -7.51 -3.40
CA VAL A 88 15.15 -8.80 -3.31
C VAL A 88 15.51 -9.25 -4.71
N ASP A 89 16.80 -9.42 -4.99
CA ASP A 89 17.31 -9.79 -6.33
C ASP A 89 16.77 -8.90 -7.46
N GLY A 90 16.62 -7.59 -7.17
CA GLY A 90 16.09 -6.61 -8.12
C GLY A 90 14.57 -6.63 -8.30
N LYS A 91 13.84 -7.45 -7.55
CA LYS A 91 12.38 -7.55 -7.60
C LYS A 91 11.73 -7.00 -6.33
N PRO A 92 10.62 -6.25 -6.45
CA PRO A 92 9.82 -5.86 -5.30
C PRO A 92 9.22 -7.09 -4.61
N VAL A 93 9.35 -7.17 -3.29
CA VAL A 93 8.76 -8.23 -2.47
C VAL A 93 8.07 -7.60 -1.26
N LEU A 94 6.80 -7.96 -1.06
CA LEU A 94 6.05 -7.56 0.13
C LEU A 94 6.60 -8.26 1.37
N ASP A 95 6.84 -7.50 2.44
CA ASP A 95 7.43 -8.02 3.69
C ASP A 95 8.78 -8.76 3.46
N GLY A 96 9.51 -8.38 2.41
CA GLY A 96 10.80 -8.97 2.09
C GLY A 96 11.91 -8.56 3.08
N PRO A 97 13.05 -9.26 3.08
CA PRO A 97 14.23 -8.85 3.85
C PRO A 97 14.86 -7.56 3.30
N GLY A 98 15.58 -6.84 4.17
CA GLY A 98 16.35 -5.65 3.82
C GLY A 98 15.58 -4.33 4.00
N ASP A 99 16.15 -3.25 3.49
CA ASP A 99 15.57 -1.92 3.60
C ASP A 99 14.35 -1.76 2.69
N ALA A 100 13.31 -1.13 3.24
CA ALA A 100 12.09 -0.85 2.51
C ALA A 100 12.35 0.22 1.43
N ILE A 101 12.04 -0.12 0.18
CA ILE A 101 12.05 0.82 -0.95
C ILE A 101 10.75 1.62 -1.06
N ASP A 102 9.66 1.13 -0.45
CA ASP A 102 8.42 1.85 -0.22
C ASP A 102 7.58 1.16 0.88
N SER A 103 6.38 1.67 1.17
CA SER A 103 5.48 1.08 2.16
C SER A 103 4.01 1.15 1.74
N LEU A 104 3.25 0.13 2.16
CA LEU A 104 1.82 0.02 1.94
C LEU A 104 1.06 0.15 3.26
N VAL A 105 -0.10 0.79 3.20
CA VAL A 105 -1.13 0.58 4.24
C VAL A 105 -1.93 -0.67 3.86
N VAL A 106 -1.95 -1.65 4.77
CA VAL A 106 -2.73 -2.88 4.61
C VAL A 106 -4.04 -2.72 5.36
N MET A 107 -5.14 -2.95 4.64
CA MET A 107 -6.50 -2.83 5.15
C MET A 107 -7.26 -4.13 4.88
N ARG A 108 -8.28 -4.42 5.68
CA ARG A 108 -9.32 -5.37 5.29
C ARG A 108 -10.11 -4.73 4.14
N GLN A 109 -10.29 -5.46 3.05
CA GLN A 109 -11.17 -4.99 1.99
C GLN A 109 -12.61 -5.02 2.52
N MET A 110 -13.30 -3.88 2.45
CA MET A 110 -14.73 -3.80 2.74
C MET A 110 -15.51 -3.99 1.44
N ASP A 111 -16.63 -4.71 1.52
CA ASP A 111 -17.58 -4.76 0.42
C ASP A 111 -18.08 -3.34 0.13
N ASN A 112 -18.12 -2.96 -1.14
CA ASN A 112 -18.56 -1.63 -1.58
C ASN A 112 -20.00 -1.26 -1.15
N ASP A 113 -20.79 -2.24 -0.69
CA ASP A 113 -22.15 -2.04 -0.16
C ASP A 113 -22.20 -1.62 1.32
N ARG A 114 -21.05 -1.41 1.99
CA ARG A 114 -20.97 -1.10 3.43
C ARG A 114 -20.30 0.25 3.74
N LEU A 115 -20.44 1.23 2.86
CA LEU A 115 -20.12 2.64 3.12
C LEU A 115 -21.39 3.48 3.21
#